data_AF-B4HXK3-F1
#
_entry.id   AF-B4HXK3-F1
#
_cell.length_a   1.000
_cell.length_b   1.000
_cell.length_c   1.000
_cell.angle_alpha   90.00
_cell.angle_beta   90.00
_cell.angle_gamma   90.00
#
_symmetry.space_group_name_H-M   'P 1'
#
loop_
_entity.id
_entity.type
_entity.pdbx_description
1 polymer ?
#
loop_
_entity_poly.entity_id
_entity_poly.type
_entity_poly.pdbx_seq_one_letter_code
_entity_poly.pdbx_strand_id
1 'polypeptide(L)'
;MFRLLAGTEPELSSGNLQEPLSLRDELRFRRLGLHHHFPTDFLRSQWQSGPKSSIFLAYRWALGGFFGAGVVGCISEYYNNGNFFIFLTNWGFVLCGVTSITGAILVTIYHFKPETWVPPSCLIKVYWACYWTNITLACVIAFAYWTAIYPKDRVLTNPTRVSDLYNIWTHLLPPIFFTIDNFLVAQPARLLHFVYPLAFLHTYGIFAILFYALGGRNL
;
A
#
# COMPACT_ATOMS: atom_id res chain seq x y z
N MET A 1 13.47 29.82 50.25
CA MET A 1 12.18 29.93 49.54
C MET A 1 12.43 30.68 48.23
N PHE A 2 12.79 29.98 47.17
CA PHE A 2 12.97 30.55 45.83
C PHE A 2 12.16 29.72 44.86
N ARG A 3 11.03 30.28 44.40
CA ARG A 3 10.24 29.76 43.29
C ARG A 3 11.04 29.97 42.01
N LEU A 4 11.62 28.89 41.49
CA LEU A 4 12.11 28.86 40.12
C LEU A 4 10.90 28.73 39.19
N LEU A 5 10.84 29.70 38.29
CA LEU A 5 9.81 29.91 37.28
C LEU A 5 9.55 28.63 36.51
N ALA A 6 8.27 28.25 36.45
CA ALA A 6 7.77 27.26 35.52
C ALA A 6 8.16 27.71 34.11
N GLY A 7 9.05 26.94 33.49
CA GLY A 7 9.27 27.03 32.05
C GLY A 7 7.94 26.73 31.38
N THR A 8 7.46 27.71 30.63
CA THR A 8 6.33 27.56 29.72
C THR A 8 6.64 26.38 28.81
N GLU A 9 5.89 25.28 28.94
CA GLU A 9 5.91 24.21 27.95
C GLU A 9 5.63 24.86 26.58
N PRO A 10 6.39 24.53 25.52
CA PRO A 10 6.05 25.00 24.19
C PRO A 10 4.63 24.52 23.90
N GLU A 11 3.74 25.47 23.63
CA GLU A 11 2.37 25.21 23.21
C GLU A 11 2.37 24.08 22.19
N LEU A 12 1.63 23.01 22.50
CA LEU A 12 1.35 21.89 21.63
C LEU A 12 0.89 22.43 20.28
N SER A 13 1.80 22.46 19.29
CA SER A 13 1.59 23.20 18.05
C SER A 13 0.26 22.82 17.43
N SER A 14 -0.59 23.81 17.25
CA SER A 14 -1.74 23.78 16.36
C SER A 14 -1.27 23.44 14.94
N GLY A 15 -1.22 22.15 14.59
CA GLY A 15 -0.79 21.75 13.25
C GLY A 15 -0.54 20.26 13.10
N ASN A 16 -1.59 19.45 13.10
CA ASN A 16 -1.53 18.04 12.69
C ASN A 16 -1.26 17.85 11.17
N LEU A 17 -0.88 18.91 10.46
CA LEU A 17 -0.62 18.92 9.03
C LEU A 17 0.88 18.91 8.80
N GLN A 18 1.35 17.88 8.11
CA GLN A 18 2.74 17.78 7.69
C GLN A 18 3.04 18.89 6.70
N GLU A 19 3.97 19.80 7.03
CA GLU A 19 4.37 20.83 6.07
C GLU A 19 5.04 20.20 4.84
N PRO A 20 4.65 20.62 3.62
CA PRO A 20 5.24 20.09 2.41
C PRO A 20 6.71 20.50 2.33
N LEU A 21 7.58 19.54 2.00
CA LEU A 21 8.99 19.80 1.78
C LEU A 21 9.20 20.58 0.48
N SER A 22 10.27 21.39 0.43
CA SER A 22 10.73 21.97 -0.82
C SER A 22 11.18 20.85 -1.78
N LEU A 23 11.00 21.06 -3.10
CA LEU A 23 11.42 20.06 -4.10
C LEU A 23 12.89 19.67 -3.98
N ARG A 24 13.76 20.65 -3.66
CA ARG A 24 15.20 20.40 -3.46
C ARG A 24 15.45 19.48 -2.27
N ASP A 25 14.70 19.64 -1.19
CA ASP A 25 14.85 18.83 0.02
C ASP A 25 14.23 17.44 -0.13
N GLU A 26 13.17 17.34 -0.91
CA GLU A 26 12.50 16.09 -1.28
C GLU A 26 13.41 15.20 -2.13
N LEU A 27 14.16 15.79 -3.07
CA LEU A 27 15.07 15.07 -3.97
C LEU A 27 16.44 14.73 -3.37
N ARG A 28 16.69 15.00 -2.08
CA ARG A 28 17.96 14.62 -1.43
C ARG A 28 18.04 13.10 -1.29
N PHE A 29 19.16 12.48 -1.66
CA PHE A 29 19.38 11.02 -1.56
C PHE A 29 19.04 10.41 -0.20
N ARG A 30 19.22 11.13 0.90
CA ARG A 30 18.84 10.67 2.25
C ARG A 30 17.34 10.33 2.37
N ARG A 31 16.48 10.91 1.52
CA ARG A 31 15.03 10.67 1.48
C ARG A 31 14.64 9.36 0.80
N LEU A 32 15.60 8.64 0.18
CA LEU A 32 15.38 7.26 -0.28
C LEU A 32 15.02 6.33 0.89
N GLY A 33 15.55 6.61 2.09
CA GLY A 33 15.34 5.77 3.26
C GLY A 33 13.95 5.93 3.91
N LEU A 34 13.47 4.85 4.53
CA LEU A 34 12.18 4.77 5.23
C LEU A 34 12.24 5.37 6.65
N HIS A 35 12.91 6.50 6.82
CA HIS A 35 12.98 7.19 8.10
C HIS A 35 11.93 8.29 8.18
N HIS A 36 11.07 8.20 9.19
CA HIS A 36 10.08 9.21 9.53
C HIS A 36 10.08 9.46 11.04
N HIS A 37 9.97 10.73 11.43
CA HIS A 37 10.09 11.15 12.84
C HIS A 37 8.86 10.78 13.68
N PHE A 38 7.68 10.78 13.07
CA PHE A 38 6.40 10.59 13.76
C PHE A 38 5.70 9.31 13.28
N PRO A 39 5.99 8.14 13.88
CA PRO A 39 5.40 6.87 13.44
C PRO A 39 3.86 6.83 13.57
N THR A 40 3.29 7.71 14.41
CA THR A 40 1.84 7.89 14.55
C THR A 40 1.15 8.36 13.27
N ASP A 41 1.86 9.01 12.35
CA ASP A 41 1.28 9.48 11.08
C ASP A 41 0.82 8.32 10.19
N PHE A 42 1.42 7.14 10.35
CA PHE A 42 1.02 5.91 9.65
C PHE A 42 -0.27 5.30 10.18
N LEU A 43 -0.67 5.66 11.40
CA LEU A 43 -1.77 5.03 12.14
C LEU A 43 -3.05 5.89 12.09
N ARG A 44 -3.01 6.99 11.33
CA ARG A 44 -3.94 8.10 11.49
C ARG A 44 -4.37 8.65 10.12
N SER A 45 -5.58 9.20 10.05
CA SER A 45 -6.00 10.03 8.92
C SER A 45 -5.44 11.45 9.09
N GLN A 46 -5.17 12.13 7.97
CA GLN A 46 -4.83 13.56 8.00
C GLN A 46 -6.04 14.44 8.33
N TRP A 47 -7.26 13.93 8.12
CA TRP A 47 -8.52 14.67 8.33
C TRP A 47 -9.10 14.50 9.74
N GLN A 48 -8.45 13.75 10.62
CA GLN A 48 -8.94 13.56 11.99
C GLN A 48 -8.31 14.57 12.96
N SER A 49 -9.16 15.15 13.82
CA SER A 49 -8.76 16.12 14.83
C SER A 49 -8.20 15.49 16.11
N GLY A 50 -8.69 14.29 16.45
CA GLY A 50 -8.31 13.57 17.67
C GLY A 50 -7.23 12.50 17.45
N PRO A 51 -6.74 11.88 18.54
CA PRO A 51 -5.76 10.80 18.45
C PRO A 51 -6.34 9.53 17.82
N LYS A 52 -7.66 9.30 17.89
CA LYS A 52 -8.35 8.15 17.30
C LYS A 52 -9.59 8.58 16.52
N SER A 53 -9.94 7.82 15.49
CA SER A 53 -11.17 7.98 14.69
C SER A 53 -11.77 6.62 14.37
N SER A 54 -13.02 6.39 14.82
CA SER A 54 -13.77 5.18 14.50
C SER A 54 -14.17 5.14 13.03
N ILE A 55 -14.39 6.31 12.41
CA ILE A 55 -14.70 6.44 10.98
C ILE A 55 -13.50 5.98 10.15
N PHE A 56 -12.29 6.44 10.50
CA PHE A 56 -11.08 6.00 9.80
C PHE A 56 -10.80 4.51 10.00
N LEU A 57 -11.01 4.00 11.22
CA LEU A 57 -10.88 2.56 11.49
C LEU A 57 -11.86 1.72 10.65
N ALA A 58 -13.14 2.14 10.58
CA ALA A 58 -14.14 1.47 9.75
C ALA A 58 -13.75 1.49 8.27
N TYR A 59 -13.26 2.63 7.76
CA TYR A 59 -12.75 2.75 6.40
C TYR A 59 -11.58 1.77 6.14
N ARG A 60 -10.62 1.65 7.06
CA ARG A 60 -9.49 0.72 6.91
C ARG A 60 -9.94 -0.73 6.85
N TRP A 61 -10.91 -1.12 7.69
CA TRP A 61 -11.49 -2.46 7.62
C TRP A 61 -12.33 -2.70 6.38
N ALA A 62 -13.03 -1.69 5.86
CA ALA A 62 -13.72 -1.78 4.57
C ALA A 62 -12.71 -2.02 3.43
N LEU A 63 -11.61 -1.26 3.39
CA LEU A 63 -10.55 -1.42 2.40
C LEU A 63 -9.85 -2.78 2.53
N GLY A 64 -9.51 -3.18 3.76
CA GLY A 64 -8.89 -4.46 4.09
C GLY A 64 -9.78 -5.65 3.75
N GLY A 65 -11.08 -5.56 4.06
CA GLY A 65 -12.07 -6.57 3.70
C GLY A 65 -12.26 -6.66 2.19
N PHE A 66 -12.34 -5.52 1.50
CA PHE A 66 -12.51 -5.47 0.04
C PHE A 66 -11.34 -6.15 -0.69
N PHE A 67 -10.09 -5.74 -0.46
CA PHE A 67 -8.95 -6.37 -1.12
C PHE A 67 -8.59 -7.74 -0.54
N GLY A 68 -8.81 -7.97 0.75
CA GLY A 68 -8.58 -9.25 1.40
C GLY A 68 -9.50 -10.35 0.87
N ALA A 69 -10.81 -10.08 0.78
CA ALA A 69 -11.77 -10.99 0.17
C ALA A 69 -11.46 -11.21 -1.31
N GLY A 70 -11.05 -10.15 -2.02
CA GLY A 70 -10.54 -10.25 -3.38
C GLY A 70 -9.41 -11.27 -3.50
N VAL A 71 -8.36 -11.15 -2.70
CA VAL A 71 -7.21 -12.07 -2.75
C VAL A 71 -7.62 -13.52 -2.45
N VAL A 72 -8.47 -13.75 -1.45
CA VAL A 72 -8.97 -15.10 -1.13
C VAL A 72 -9.78 -15.68 -2.29
N GLY A 73 -10.66 -14.88 -2.89
CA GLY A 73 -11.42 -15.27 -4.09
C GLY A 73 -10.52 -15.57 -5.28
N CYS A 74 -9.54 -14.69 -5.56
CA CYS A 74 -8.55 -14.87 -6.61
C CYS A 74 -7.79 -16.18 -6.48
N ILE A 75 -7.28 -16.48 -5.28
CA ILE A 75 -6.51 -17.70 -5.04
C ILE A 75 -7.44 -18.91 -5.17
N SER A 76 -8.65 -18.87 -4.60
CA SER A 76 -9.56 -20.02 -4.61
C SER A 76 -10.04 -20.40 -6.01
N GLU A 77 -10.34 -19.40 -6.86
CA GLU A 77 -10.85 -19.62 -8.21
C GLU A 77 -9.73 -19.84 -9.24
N TYR A 78 -8.57 -19.19 -9.07
CA TYR A 78 -7.55 -19.06 -10.12
C TYR A 78 -6.16 -19.56 -9.71
N TYR A 79 -6.04 -20.38 -8.66
CA TYR A 79 -4.77 -21.02 -8.31
C TYR A 79 -4.18 -21.78 -9.51
N ASN A 80 -5.02 -22.35 -10.39
CA ASN A 80 -4.66 -22.98 -11.69
C ASN A 80 -3.32 -23.72 -11.65
N ASN A 81 -3.22 -24.75 -10.81
CA ASN A 81 -2.01 -25.58 -10.63
C ASN A 81 -0.72 -24.79 -10.29
N GLY A 82 -0.85 -23.63 -9.65
CA GLY A 82 0.28 -22.75 -9.28
C GLY A 82 0.56 -21.63 -10.29
N ASN A 83 -0.13 -21.59 -11.44
CA ASN A 83 0.06 -20.55 -12.46
C ASN A 83 -0.28 -19.14 -11.94
N PHE A 84 -1.05 -19.04 -10.86
CA PHE A 84 -1.37 -17.79 -10.18
C PHE A 84 -0.11 -16.93 -9.94
N PHE A 85 0.97 -17.54 -9.47
CA PHE A 85 2.21 -16.84 -9.13
C PHE A 85 3.04 -16.45 -10.36
N ILE A 86 2.69 -16.88 -11.57
CA ILE A 86 3.45 -16.49 -12.76
C ILE A 86 3.11 -15.05 -13.17
N PHE A 87 1.92 -14.56 -12.86
CA PHE A 87 1.45 -13.27 -13.34
C PHE A 87 1.81 -12.13 -12.36
N LEU A 88 2.57 -11.14 -12.85
CA LEU A 88 2.85 -9.90 -12.10
C LEU A 88 1.58 -9.22 -11.59
N THR A 89 0.50 -9.27 -12.38
CA THR A 89 -0.79 -8.66 -12.01
C THR A 89 -1.37 -9.29 -10.74
N ASN A 90 -1.21 -10.60 -10.56
CA ASN A 90 -1.64 -11.31 -9.36
C ASN A 90 -0.77 -10.94 -8.15
N TRP A 91 0.54 -10.82 -8.33
CA TRP A 91 1.44 -10.34 -7.26
C TRP A 91 1.07 -8.94 -6.78
N GLY A 92 0.75 -8.03 -7.72
CA GLY A 92 0.27 -6.70 -7.40
C GLY A 92 -1.06 -6.72 -6.63
N PHE A 93 -2.00 -7.59 -7.02
CA PHE A 93 -3.27 -7.71 -6.32
C PHE A 93 -3.14 -8.33 -4.91
N VAL A 94 -2.24 -9.31 -4.73
CA VAL A 94 -1.89 -9.83 -3.39
C VAL A 94 -1.32 -8.71 -2.52
N LEU A 95 -0.44 -7.87 -3.08
CA LEU A 95 0.12 -6.74 -2.37
C LEU A 95 -0.96 -5.72 -1.93
N CYS A 96 -2.02 -5.54 -2.72
CA CYS A 96 -3.18 -4.72 -2.33
C CYS A 96 -3.84 -5.27 -1.06
N GLY A 97 -4.09 -6.58 -1.00
CA GLY A 97 -4.67 -7.24 0.16
C GLY A 97 -3.77 -7.14 1.40
N VAL A 98 -2.50 -7.53 1.26
CA VAL A 98 -1.51 -7.49 2.35
C VAL A 98 -1.37 -6.08 2.92
N THR A 99 -1.22 -5.07 2.05
CA THR A 99 -1.07 -3.67 2.48
C THR A 99 -2.32 -3.18 3.20
N SER A 100 -3.51 -3.43 2.66
CA SER A 100 -4.79 -2.97 3.24
C SER A 100 -5.07 -3.61 4.60
N ILE A 101 -4.86 -4.93 4.72
CA ILE A 101 -5.04 -5.67 5.97
C ILE A 101 -4.02 -5.19 7.01
N THR A 102 -2.75 -5.01 6.62
CA THR A 102 -1.72 -4.50 7.54
C THR A 102 -2.10 -3.11 8.05
N GLY A 103 -2.57 -2.22 7.18
CA GLY A 103 -3.07 -0.89 7.56
C GLY A 103 -4.24 -0.96 8.55
N ALA A 104 -5.20 -1.86 8.32
CA ALA A 104 -6.32 -2.08 9.24
C ALA A 104 -5.87 -2.60 10.61
N ILE A 105 -4.95 -3.57 10.65
CA ILE A 105 -4.39 -4.11 11.90
C ILE A 105 -3.65 -3.01 12.67
N LEU A 106 -2.76 -2.27 12.01
CA LEU A 106 -1.98 -1.19 12.62
C LEU A 106 -2.89 -0.14 13.26
N VAL A 107 -3.91 0.31 12.54
CA VAL A 107 -4.86 1.32 13.02
C VAL A 107 -5.74 0.75 14.13
N THR A 108 -6.11 -0.54 14.08
CA THR A 108 -6.87 -1.20 15.16
C THR A 108 -6.10 -1.20 16.47
N ILE A 109 -4.84 -1.65 16.46
CA ILE A 109 -4.01 -1.71 17.67
C ILE A 109 -3.87 -0.31 18.27
N TYR A 110 -3.58 0.68 17.44
CA TYR A 110 -3.48 2.07 17.85
C TYR A 110 -4.80 2.64 18.39
N HIS A 111 -5.94 2.28 17.79
CA HIS A 111 -7.26 2.74 18.23
C HIS A 111 -7.59 2.30 19.67
N PHE A 112 -7.16 1.09 20.06
CA PHE A 112 -7.36 0.57 21.41
C PHE A 112 -6.28 0.97 22.41
N LYS A 113 -5.06 1.29 21.95
CA LYS A 113 -3.91 1.61 22.80
C LYS A 113 -3.12 2.84 22.31
N PRO A 114 -3.75 4.02 22.12
CA PRO A 114 -3.11 5.14 21.45
C PRO A 114 -1.95 5.75 22.25
N GLU A 115 -2.02 5.73 23.58
CA GLU A 115 -1.00 6.34 24.45
C GLU A 115 0.13 5.39 24.86
N THR A 116 -0.12 4.08 24.79
CA THR A 116 0.82 3.07 25.33
C THR A 116 1.53 2.29 24.25
N TRP A 117 1.03 2.28 23.02
CA TRP A 117 1.58 1.47 21.95
C TRP A 117 2.35 2.29 20.93
N VAL A 118 3.62 1.93 20.76
CA VAL A 118 4.49 2.44 19.70
C VAL A 118 4.69 1.33 18.67
N PRO A 119 4.38 1.54 17.39
CA PRO A 119 4.54 0.50 16.39
C PRO A 119 6.03 0.18 16.19
N PRO A 120 6.40 -1.10 15.99
CA PRO A 120 7.77 -1.47 15.70
C PRO A 120 8.29 -0.75 14.45
N SER A 121 9.48 -0.13 14.54
CA SER A 121 10.05 0.65 13.43
C SER A 121 10.18 -0.17 12.14
N CYS A 122 10.61 -1.43 12.24
CA CYS A 122 10.73 -2.33 11.09
C CYS A 122 9.38 -2.53 10.39
N LEU A 123 8.32 -2.77 11.15
CA LEU A 123 6.97 -2.99 10.61
C LEU A 123 6.46 -1.77 9.84
N ILE A 124 6.63 -0.56 10.40
CA ILE A 124 6.22 0.69 9.74
C ILE A 124 7.01 0.91 8.44
N LYS A 125 8.32 0.64 8.45
CA LYS A 125 9.17 0.75 7.27
C LYS A 125 8.70 -0.19 6.16
N VAL A 126 8.52 -1.48 6.50
CA VAL A 126 8.04 -2.49 5.54
C VAL A 126 6.66 -2.10 5.00
N TYR A 127 5.72 -1.76 5.89
CA TYR A 127 4.40 -1.29 5.49
C TYR A 127 4.46 -0.09 4.54
N TRP A 128 5.32 0.90 4.82
CA TRP A 128 5.45 2.07 3.98
C TRP A 128 6.05 1.76 2.61
N ALA A 129 7.08 0.90 2.55
CA ALA A 129 7.64 0.44 1.29
C ALA A 129 6.62 -0.35 0.46
N CYS A 130 5.87 -1.25 1.10
CA CYS A 130 4.77 -1.98 0.49
C CYS A 130 3.69 -1.04 -0.03
N TYR A 131 3.31 -0.02 0.76
CA TYR A 131 2.32 0.98 0.38
C TYR A 131 2.70 1.74 -0.90
N TRP A 132 3.93 2.28 -0.96
CA TRP A 132 4.42 2.98 -2.16
C TRP A 132 4.56 2.06 -3.36
N THR A 133 5.06 0.84 -3.13
CA THR A 133 5.11 -0.18 -4.18
C THR A 133 3.72 -0.46 -4.72
N ASN A 134 2.74 -0.61 -3.83
CA ASN A 134 1.38 -0.99 -4.16
C ASN A 134 0.67 0.08 -5.00
N ILE A 135 0.65 1.34 -4.57
CA ILE A 135 -0.02 2.41 -5.32
C ILE A 135 0.62 2.63 -6.70
N THR A 136 1.95 2.61 -6.79
CA THR A 136 2.65 2.76 -8.07
C THR A 136 2.39 1.58 -8.98
N LEU A 137 2.50 0.35 -8.47
CA LEU A 137 2.29 -0.86 -9.24
C LEU A 137 0.83 -1.00 -9.69
N ALA A 138 -0.15 -0.60 -8.87
CA ALA A 138 -1.56 -0.58 -9.23
C ALA A 138 -1.81 0.32 -10.46
N CYS A 139 -1.20 1.51 -10.53
CA CYS A 139 -1.29 2.39 -11.69
C CYS A 139 -0.64 1.78 -12.94
N VAL A 140 0.56 1.20 -12.80
CA VAL A 140 1.29 0.58 -13.92
C VAL A 140 0.53 -0.65 -14.44
N ILE A 141 0.04 -1.52 -13.55
CA ILE A 141 -0.76 -2.69 -13.91
C ILE A 141 -2.03 -2.25 -14.62
N ALA A 142 -2.77 -1.26 -14.11
CA ALA A 142 -3.97 -0.78 -14.76
C ALA A 142 -3.69 -0.33 -16.19
N PHE A 143 -2.69 0.53 -16.36
CA PHE A 143 -2.31 1.02 -17.69
C PHE A 143 -1.91 -0.13 -18.62
N ALA A 144 -0.98 -0.99 -18.20
CA ALA A 144 -0.50 -2.11 -19.01
C ALA A 144 -1.63 -3.10 -19.34
N TYR A 145 -2.49 -3.39 -18.38
CA TYR A 145 -3.59 -4.33 -18.54
C TYR A 145 -4.58 -3.83 -19.58
N TRP A 146 -5.14 -2.63 -19.39
CA TRP A 146 -6.18 -2.11 -20.27
C TRP A 146 -5.67 -1.78 -21.69
N THR A 147 -4.39 -1.46 -21.84
CA THR A 147 -3.81 -1.13 -23.16
C THR A 147 -3.27 -2.36 -23.91
N ALA A 148 -2.64 -3.30 -23.21
CA ALA A 148 -1.89 -4.39 -23.84
C ALA A 148 -2.45 -5.80 -23.60
N ILE A 149 -3.15 -6.04 -22.48
CA ILE A 149 -3.60 -7.39 -22.08
C ILE A 149 -5.10 -7.58 -22.37
N TYR A 150 -5.94 -6.65 -21.94
CA TYR A 150 -7.40 -6.72 -22.04
C TYR A 150 -7.92 -6.99 -23.47
N PRO A 151 -7.35 -6.42 -24.56
CA PRO A 151 -7.83 -6.71 -25.91
C PRO A 151 -7.78 -8.20 -26.28
N LYS A 152 -6.80 -8.94 -25.76
CA LYS A 152 -6.68 -10.40 -25.94
C LYS A 152 -7.45 -11.16 -24.86
N ASP A 153 -7.42 -10.67 -23.62
CA ASP A 153 -8.06 -11.36 -22.49
C ASP A 153 -9.58 -11.50 -22.66
N ARG A 154 -10.24 -10.46 -23.18
CA ARG A 154 -11.71 -10.42 -23.35
C ARG A 154 -12.24 -11.40 -24.41
N VAL A 155 -11.39 -11.98 -25.25
CA VAL A 155 -11.79 -12.87 -26.34
C VAL A 155 -12.34 -14.18 -25.74
N LEU A 156 -13.56 -14.57 -26.13
CA LEU A 156 -14.26 -15.72 -25.53
C LEU A 156 -13.52 -17.06 -25.67
N THR A 157 -12.64 -17.20 -26.67
CA THR A 157 -11.83 -18.39 -26.89
C THR A 157 -10.52 -18.42 -26.11
N ASN A 158 -10.20 -17.36 -25.35
CA ASN A 158 -9.00 -17.34 -24.52
C ASN A 158 -9.16 -18.32 -23.34
N PRO A 159 -8.32 -19.36 -23.22
CA PRO A 159 -8.44 -20.35 -22.16
C PRO A 159 -8.21 -19.77 -20.75
N THR A 160 -7.53 -18.63 -20.64
CA THR A 160 -7.28 -17.95 -19.36
C THR A 160 -8.22 -16.79 -19.09
N ARG A 161 -9.27 -16.63 -19.90
CA ARG A 161 -10.22 -15.52 -19.77
C ARG A 161 -10.89 -15.55 -18.41
N VAL A 162 -10.94 -14.39 -17.78
CA VAL A 162 -11.73 -14.15 -16.56
C VAL A 162 -12.91 -13.22 -16.84
N SER A 163 -13.80 -13.04 -15.86
CA SER A 163 -14.96 -12.16 -16.03
C SER A 163 -14.55 -10.68 -16.09
N ASP A 164 -15.29 -9.87 -16.86
CA ASP A 164 -15.00 -8.43 -16.96
C ASP A 164 -15.14 -7.73 -15.61
N LEU A 165 -16.06 -8.18 -14.75
CA LEU A 165 -16.21 -7.70 -13.37
C LEU A 165 -14.93 -7.94 -12.55
N TYR A 166 -14.34 -9.13 -12.69
CA TYR A 166 -13.09 -9.48 -12.03
C TYR A 166 -11.92 -8.66 -12.57
N ASN A 167 -11.86 -8.44 -13.89
CA ASN A 167 -10.86 -7.58 -14.52
C ASN A 167 -10.94 -6.13 -14.03
N ILE A 168 -12.16 -5.59 -13.90
CA ILE A 168 -12.39 -4.28 -13.29
C ILE A 168 -11.89 -4.28 -11.84
N TRP A 169 -12.24 -5.30 -11.05
CA TRP A 169 -11.86 -5.36 -9.65
C TRP A 169 -10.35 -5.46 -9.43
N THR A 170 -9.66 -6.26 -10.23
CA THR A 170 -8.23 -6.55 -10.05
C THR A 170 -7.31 -5.57 -10.75
N HIS A 171 -7.79 -4.83 -11.77
CA HIS A 171 -6.95 -3.95 -12.57
C HIS A 171 -7.41 -2.50 -12.64
N LEU A 172 -8.70 -2.19 -12.45
CA LEU A 172 -9.19 -0.80 -12.49
C LEU A 172 -9.41 -0.21 -11.08
N LEU A 173 -10.01 -0.97 -10.17
CA LEU A 173 -10.32 -0.48 -8.83
C LEU A 173 -9.09 -0.23 -7.94
N PRO A 174 -8.00 -1.01 -7.98
CA PRO A 174 -6.84 -0.77 -7.11
C PRO A 174 -6.26 0.64 -7.23
N PRO A 175 -5.87 1.16 -8.42
CA PRO A 175 -5.31 2.52 -8.49
C PRO A 175 -6.31 3.58 -8.03
N ILE A 176 -7.61 3.39 -8.23
CA ILE A 176 -8.64 4.34 -7.76
C ILE A 176 -8.69 4.35 -6.23
N PHE A 177 -8.84 3.18 -5.60
CA PHE A 177 -8.97 3.07 -4.15
C PHE A 177 -7.69 3.49 -3.43
N PHE A 178 -6.51 3.11 -3.91
CA PHE A 178 -5.24 3.53 -3.29
C PHE A 178 -4.91 5.00 -3.54
N THR A 179 -5.38 5.60 -4.63
CA THR A 179 -5.30 7.05 -4.82
C THR A 179 -6.18 7.78 -3.81
N ILE A 180 -7.42 7.33 -3.62
CA ILE A 180 -8.31 7.86 -2.57
C ILE A 180 -7.68 7.67 -1.18
N ASP A 181 -7.16 6.47 -0.89
CA ASP A 181 -6.47 6.21 0.39
C ASP A 181 -5.31 7.18 0.60
N ASN A 182 -4.52 7.46 -0.43
CA ASN A 182 -3.41 8.41 -0.35
C ASN A 182 -3.84 9.82 0.04
N PHE A 183 -5.06 10.24 -0.31
CA PHE A 183 -5.64 11.50 0.16
C PHE A 183 -6.20 11.44 1.58
N LEU A 184 -6.43 10.24 2.15
CA LEU A 184 -7.03 10.08 3.48
C LEU A 184 -5.99 9.86 4.58
N VAL A 185 -4.89 9.17 4.26
CA VAL A 185 -3.81 8.83 5.20
C VAL A 185 -2.94 10.03 5.54
N ALA A 186 -2.35 10.06 6.74
CA ALA A 186 -1.39 11.09 7.13
C ALA A 186 0.08 10.72 6.86
N GLN A 187 0.37 9.47 6.48
CA GLN A 187 1.73 9.05 6.19
C GLN A 187 2.34 9.86 5.03
N PRO A 188 3.64 10.19 5.08
CA PRO A 188 4.25 11.05 4.08
C PRO A 188 4.27 10.44 2.68
N ALA A 189 4.00 11.29 1.70
CA ALA A 189 4.26 11.05 0.30
C ALA A 189 5.67 11.45 -0.10
N ARG A 190 6.44 10.49 -0.65
CA ARG A 190 7.82 10.74 -1.05
C ARG A 190 8.09 10.32 -2.49
N LEU A 191 8.59 11.25 -3.30
CA LEU A 191 8.87 11.02 -4.72
C LEU A 191 9.98 9.98 -4.91
N LEU A 192 11.03 10.04 -4.09
CA LEU A 192 12.17 9.14 -4.19
C LEU A 192 11.86 7.68 -3.81
N HIS A 193 10.67 7.40 -3.25
CA HIS A 193 10.26 6.04 -2.93
C HIS A 193 9.91 5.19 -4.16
N PHE A 194 10.03 5.71 -5.39
CA PHE A 194 9.92 4.93 -6.63
C PHE A 194 10.92 3.76 -6.70
N VAL A 195 11.99 3.77 -5.91
CA VAL A 195 12.96 2.67 -5.84
C VAL A 195 12.38 1.36 -5.30
N TYR A 196 11.38 1.43 -4.41
CA TYR A 196 10.72 0.24 -3.85
C TYR A 196 9.91 -0.56 -4.89
N PRO A 197 9.05 0.07 -5.71
CA PRO A 197 8.40 -0.65 -6.81
C PRO A 197 9.40 -1.18 -7.85
N LEU A 198 10.51 -0.48 -8.13
CA LEU A 198 11.54 -1.03 -9.01
C LEU A 198 12.19 -2.29 -8.43
N ALA A 199 12.51 -2.30 -7.13
CA ALA A 199 13.05 -3.49 -6.46
C ALA A 199 12.05 -4.66 -6.48
N PHE A 200 10.75 -4.38 -6.31
CA PHE A 200 9.70 -5.38 -6.43
C PHE A 200 9.61 -5.97 -7.84
N LEU A 201 9.60 -5.11 -8.87
CA LEU A 201 9.59 -5.55 -10.27
C LEU A 201 10.84 -6.37 -10.62
N HIS A 202 12.00 -5.97 -10.10
CA HIS A 202 13.24 -6.73 -10.28
C HIS A 202 13.17 -8.12 -9.64
N THR A 203 12.62 -8.20 -8.41
CA THR A 203 12.41 -9.47 -7.70
C THR A 203 11.49 -10.40 -8.48
N TYR A 204 10.37 -9.88 -8.98
CA TYR A 204 9.47 -10.62 -9.87
C TYR A 204 10.18 -11.05 -11.16
N GLY A 205 10.99 -10.18 -11.76
CA GLY A 205 11.75 -10.48 -12.97
C GLY A 205 12.72 -11.66 -12.77
N ILE A 206 13.45 -11.67 -11.65
CA ILE A 206 14.32 -12.81 -11.26
C ILE A 206 13.49 -14.09 -11.11
N PHE A 207 12.37 -14.02 -10.37
CA PHE A 207 11.47 -15.15 -10.22
C PHE A 207 10.99 -15.68 -11.58
N ALA A 208 10.55 -14.80 -12.48
CA ALA A 208 10.05 -15.19 -13.80
C ALA A 208 11.15 -15.86 -14.64
N ILE A 209 12.36 -15.30 -14.66
CA ILE A 209 13.52 -15.89 -15.36
C ILE A 209 13.81 -17.29 -14.82
N LEU A 210 13.90 -17.46 -13.50
CA LEU A 210 14.15 -18.75 -12.87
C LEU A 210 13.03 -19.76 -13.17
N PHE A 211 11.77 -19.33 -13.09
CA PHE A 211 10.62 -20.17 -13.40
C PHE A 211 10.71 -20.77 -14.80
N TYR A 212 10.96 -19.96 -15.83
CA TYR A 212 11.08 -20.47 -17.21
C TYR A 212 12.37 -21.25 -17.45
N ALA A 213 13.48 -20.87 -16.80
CA ALA A 213 14.76 -21.56 -16.90
C ALA A 213 14.70 -22.98 -16.31
N LEU A 214 13.88 -23.19 -15.27
CA LEU A 214 13.63 -24.48 -14.64
C LEU A 214 12.54 -25.31 -15.35
N GLY A 215 12.12 -24.89 -16.56
CA GLY A 215 11.16 -25.63 -17.37
C GLY A 215 9.68 -25.27 -17.13
N GLY A 216 9.40 -24.23 -16.34
CA GLY A 216 8.06 -23.68 -16.19
C GLY A 216 7.47 -23.26 -17.55
N ARG A 217 6.16 -23.47 -17.72
CA ARG A 217 5.41 -23.13 -18.94
C ARG A 217 4.07 -22.51 -18.54
N ASN A 218 3.65 -21.52 -19.31
CA ASN A 218 2.30 -20.97 -19.22
C ASN A 218 1.41 -21.98 -19.95
N LEU A 219 0.59 -22.71 -19.20
CA LEU A 219 -0.47 -23.54 -19.77
C LEU A 219 -1.65 -22.65 -20.17
#